data_AF-A0A3B6SL99-F1
#
_entry.id   AF-A0A3B6SL99-F1
#
_cell.length_a   1.000
_cell.length_b   1.000
_cell.length_c   1.000
_cell.angle_alpha   90.00
_cell.angle_beta   90.00
_cell.angle_gamma   90.00
#
_symmetry.space_group_name_H-M   'P 1'
#
loop_
_entity.id
_entity.type
_entity.pdbx_description
1 polymer ?
#
loop_
_entity_poly.entity_id
_entity_poly.type
_entity_poly.pdbx_seq_one_letter_code
_entity_poly.pdbx_strand_id
1 'polypeptide(L)'
;MAAATGYDGPNDEQLHAYADLRYADLPFYGSNLMEVFAVRVPDAAASSRGNRLPPCGIIEAGGAYCSQSMVFARICHDDQVTPQPCDSQGNLVLTGPGRAISADGPVGFSIYLHDNSQDISLEEIWNKSVHLHLETPTLDRPLLETANTPYGPVEVIYAILSQGVECEVAVRLTHRNVKDPISLFGRIVARSELFDIGCVLFYNEDVKGICARSGELIPLARHQLAVPLYKVLAIEIDLHSDCGDEIMRGTLEFHPLPECDQTARLISKSGTQIEVKIFISQYFR
;
A
#
# COMPACT_ATOMS: atom_id res chain seq x y z
N MET A 1 18.67 3.84 15.36
CA MET A 1 19.35 4.34 14.13
C MET A 1 20.10 3.18 13.49
N ALA A 2 19.39 2.42 12.66
CA ALA A 2 19.98 1.45 11.75
C ALA A 2 20.67 2.18 10.59
N ALA A 3 21.70 1.56 10.00
CA ALA A 3 22.34 2.10 8.81
C ALA A 3 21.73 1.47 7.56
N ALA A 4 21.38 2.29 6.57
CA ALA A 4 21.05 1.82 5.23
C ALA A 4 22.35 1.42 4.51
N THR A 5 22.37 0.23 3.92
CA THR A 5 23.51 -0.29 3.16
C THR A 5 23.02 -1.13 1.98
N GLY A 6 23.74 -1.10 0.86
CA GLY A 6 23.53 -2.06 -0.23
C GLY A 6 22.67 -1.59 -1.42
N TYR A 7 22.23 -0.34 -1.44
CA TYR A 7 21.75 0.31 -2.67
C TYR A 7 22.53 1.61 -2.85
N ASP A 8 23.45 1.62 -3.82
CA ASP A 8 24.31 2.78 -4.12
C ASP A 8 23.62 3.80 -5.04
N GLY A 9 22.33 3.59 -5.35
CA GLY A 9 21.61 4.36 -6.37
C GLY A 9 22.18 4.12 -7.78
N PRO A 10 21.49 4.62 -8.81
CA PRO A 10 22.08 4.70 -10.13
C PRO A 10 23.29 5.67 -10.12
N ASN A 11 24.39 5.29 -10.75
CA ASN A 11 25.55 6.19 -10.91
C ASN A 11 25.25 7.31 -11.92
N ASP A 12 26.09 8.35 -12.00
CA ASP A 12 25.84 9.52 -12.87
C ASP A 12 25.65 9.13 -14.35
N GLU A 13 26.40 8.13 -14.84
CA GLU A 13 26.22 7.61 -16.22
C GLU A 13 24.87 6.92 -16.42
N GLN A 14 24.40 6.14 -15.44
CA GLN A 14 23.08 5.53 -15.45
C GLN A 14 22.00 6.61 -15.33
N LEU A 15 22.15 7.59 -14.44
CA LEU A 15 21.25 8.72 -14.33
C LEU A 15 21.17 9.52 -15.63
N HIS A 16 22.30 9.67 -16.35
CA HIS A 16 22.35 10.33 -17.66
C HIS A 16 21.74 9.47 -18.77
N ALA A 17 22.02 8.16 -18.83
CA ALA A 17 21.39 7.26 -19.79
C ALA A 17 19.88 7.13 -19.56
N TYR A 18 19.46 7.08 -18.29
CA TYR A 18 18.06 7.13 -17.91
C TYR A 18 17.48 8.50 -18.16
N ALA A 19 18.21 9.61 -17.98
CA ALA A 19 17.74 10.95 -18.34
C ALA A 19 17.59 11.12 -19.87
N ASP A 20 18.46 10.52 -20.67
CA ASP A 20 18.30 10.45 -22.12
C ASP A 20 17.07 9.61 -22.49
N LEU A 21 16.83 8.48 -21.81
CA LEU A 21 15.54 7.76 -21.87
C LEU A 21 14.39 8.64 -21.36
N ARG A 22 14.59 9.51 -20.35
CA ARG A 22 13.57 10.43 -19.84
C ARG A 22 13.11 11.45 -20.88
N TYR A 23 13.94 11.75 -21.87
CA TYR A 23 13.62 12.69 -22.94
C TYR A 23 13.26 12.01 -24.28
N ALA A 24 13.74 10.79 -24.55
CA ALA A 24 13.49 10.08 -25.81
C ALA A 24 12.39 9.01 -25.74
N ASP A 25 12.34 8.20 -24.66
CA ASP A 25 11.55 6.96 -24.61
C ASP A 25 10.62 6.81 -23.37
N LEU A 26 10.73 7.69 -22.37
CA LEU A 26 9.78 7.75 -21.24
C LEU A 26 8.30 7.74 -21.65
N PRO A 27 7.85 8.45 -22.70
CA PRO A 27 6.44 8.36 -23.14
C PRO A 27 6.00 6.94 -23.54
N PHE A 28 6.92 5.99 -23.74
CA PHE A 28 6.59 4.59 -24.05
C PHE A 28 6.57 3.67 -22.82
N TYR A 29 7.16 4.06 -21.69
CA TYR A 29 7.36 3.14 -20.57
C TYR A 29 6.36 3.35 -19.41
N GLY A 30 6.09 4.60 -19.05
CA GLY A 30 5.08 4.91 -18.03
C GLY A 30 3.69 5.06 -18.64
N SER A 31 2.65 4.75 -17.86
CA SER A 31 1.23 4.97 -18.22
C SER A 31 0.56 5.87 -17.20
N ASN A 32 -0.63 6.39 -17.50
CA ASN A 32 -1.42 7.01 -16.45
C ASN A 32 -1.96 5.91 -15.54
N LEU A 33 -1.55 5.90 -14.28
CA LEU A 33 -1.97 4.87 -13.31
C LEU A 33 -2.61 5.52 -12.09
N MET A 34 -3.65 4.89 -11.55
CA MET A 34 -4.27 5.29 -10.29
C MET A 34 -3.62 4.55 -9.12
N GLU A 35 -3.23 5.32 -8.10
CA GLU A 35 -2.78 4.80 -6.81
C GLU A 35 -3.75 5.22 -5.72
N VAL A 36 -4.27 4.25 -4.95
CA VAL A 36 -5.16 4.51 -3.80
C VAL A 36 -4.34 4.46 -2.53
N PHE A 37 -4.17 5.60 -1.85
CA PHE A 37 -3.31 5.68 -0.67
C PHE A 37 -4.01 5.21 0.60
N ALA A 38 -5.25 5.65 0.79
CA ALA A 38 -6.01 5.40 2.01
C ALA A 38 -7.50 5.46 1.74
N VAL A 39 -8.25 4.66 2.50
CA VAL A 39 -9.69 4.81 2.63
C VAL A 39 -10.00 5.04 4.10
N ARG A 40 -10.65 6.14 4.43
CA ARG A 40 -10.99 6.50 5.79
C ARG A 40 -12.50 6.40 5.99
N VAL A 41 -12.88 5.88 7.15
CA VAL A 41 -14.26 5.90 7.62
C VAL A 41 -14.29 6.75 8.89
N PRO A 42 -14.58 8.06 8.80
CA PRO A 42 -14.48 8.99 9.93
C PRO A 42 -15.23 8.53 11.19
N ASP A 43 -16.39 7.90 11.02
CA ASP A 43 -17.18 7.37 12.13
C ASP A 43 -16.61 6.08 12.76
N ALA A 44 -15.76 5.35 12.03
CA ALA A 44 -14.99 4.23 12.58
C ALA A 44 -13.79 4.74 13.40
N ALA A 45 -13.19 5.88 13.04
CA ALA A 45 -12.13 6.49 13.87
C ALA A 45 -12.66 6.92 15.26
N ALA A 46 -13.95 7.27 15.35
CA ALA A 46 -14.63 7.58 16.60
C ALA A 46 -14.93 6.33 17.48
N SER A 47 -14.86 5.11 16.92
CA SER A 47 -15.15 3.86 17.65
C SER A 47 -14.01 3.41 18.56
N SER A 48 -12.83 4.04 18.48
CA SER A 48 -11.83 3.99 19.55
C SER A 48 -12.41 4.45 20.92
N ARG A 49 -13.58 5.11 20.91
CA ARG A 49 -14.37 5.48 22.09
C ARG A 49 -15.77 4.85 22.21
N GLY A 50 -16.18 3.91 21.35
CA GLY A 50 -17.49 3.25 21.52
C GLY A 50 -17.86 2.17 20.51
N ASN A 51 -18.25 0.99 21.03
CA ASN A 51 -19.15 -0.10 20.57
C ASN A 51 -19.44 -0.41 19.08
N ARG A 52 -18.88 0.30 18.09
CA ARG A 52 -19.15 0.06 16.68
C ARG A 52 -18.15 -0.97 16.14
N LEU A 53 -18.68 -2.08 15.60
CA LEU A 53 -17.87 -3.12 14.96
C LEU A 53 -17.06 -2.52 13.80
N PRO A 54 -15.84 -3.02 13.54
CA PRO A 54 -15.02 -2.56 12.42
C PRO A 54 -15.79 -2.74 11.09
N PRO A 55 -15.58 -1.84 10.12
CA PRO A 55 -16.27 -1.92 8.83
C PRO A 55 -15.95 -3.24 8.11
N CYS A 56 -17.01 -3.91 7.64
CA CYS A 56 -16.96 -5.04 6.72
C CYS A 56 -17.48 -4.62 5.36
N GLY A 57 -17.12 -5.34 4.30
CA GLY A 57 -17.57 -5.10 2.94
C GLY A 57 -16.43 -5.14 1.93
N ILE A 58 -16.67 -4.54 0.77
CA ILE A 58 -15.77 -4.56 -0.38
C ILE A 58 -15.66 -3.15 -0.95
N ILE A 59 -14.44 -2.76 -1.30
CA ILE A 59 -14.16 -1.54 -2.04
C ILE A 59 -13.35 -1.92 -3.26
N GLU A 60 -13.88 -1.55 -4.42
CA GLU A 60 -13.24 -1.75 -5.71
C GLU A 60 -12.90 -0.39 -6.32
N ALA A 61 -11.76 -0.34 -6.99
CA ALA A 61 -11.36 0.78 -7.80
C ALA A 61 -11.32 0.33 -9.27
N GLY A 62 -12.01 1.07 -10.12
CA GLY A 62 -12.10 0.82 -11.55
C GLY A 62 -11.31 1.86 -12.33
N GLY A 63 -10.64 1.40 -13.37
CA GLY A 63 -9.92 2.25 -14.31
C GLY A 63 -10.47 2.17 -15.73
N ALA A 64 -9.71 2.73 -16.66
CA ALA A 64 -9.92 2.50 -18.09
C ALA A 64 -9.98 0.99 -18.38
N TYR A 65 -10.79 0.58 -19.36
CA TYR A 65 -10.93 -0.82 -19.80
C TYR A 65 -11.65 -1.78 -18.83
N CYS A 66 -12.37 -1.25 -17.83
CA CYS A 66 -13.33 -2.00 -16.99
C CYS A 66 -12.75 -3.10 -16.07
N SER A 67 -11.44 -3.10 -15.78
CA SER A 67 -10.90 -3.97 -14.73
C SER A 67 -11.17 -3.36 -13.35
N GLN A 68 -12.24 -3.79 -12.70
CA GLN A 68 -12.44 -3.53 -11.27
C GLN A 68 -11.38 -4.28 -10.48
N SER A 69 -10.61 -3.54 -9.69
CA SER A 69 -9.58 -4.09 -8.82
C SER A 69 -9.99 -3.88 -7.37
N MET A 70 -10.05 -4.97 -6.63
CA MET A 70 -10.39 -4.95 -5.21
C MET A 70 -9.28 -4.28 -4.40
N VAL A 71 -9.61 -3.17 -3.75
CA VAL A 71 -8.68 -2.38 -2.91
C VAL A 71 -8.79 -2.81 -1.45
N PHE A 72 -10.00 -3.14 -1.02
CA PHE A 72 -10.28 -3.64 0.31
C PHE A 72 -11.38 -4.70 0.24
N ALA A 73 -11.22 -5.78 0.99
CA ALA A 73 -12.30 -6.73 1.23
C ALA A 73 -12.19 -7.36 2.61
N ARG A 74 -13.33 -7.38 3.30
CA ARG A 74 -13.53 -8.05 4.58
C ARG A 74 -14.96 -8.55 4.63
N ILE A 75 -15.15 -9.84 4.35
CA ILE A 75 -16.50 -10.40 4.13
C ILE A 75 -17.05 -11.07 5.39
N CYS A 76 -16.24 -11.75 6.23
CA CYS A 76 -16.63 -12.28 7.55
C CYS A 76 -15.41 -12.80 8.35
N HIS A 77 -15.58 -13.04 9.66
CA HIS A 77 -14.52 -13.20 10.67
C HIS A 77 -13.82 -14.58 10.79
N ASP A 78 -13.89 -15.46 9.80
CA ASP A 78 -13.47 -16.86 10.05
C ASP A 78 -11.97 -17.17 9.93
N ASP A 79 -11.11 -16.18 9.73
CA ASP A 79 -9.65 -16.39 9.78
C ASP A 79 -8.99 -15.59 10.90
N GLN A 80 -8.43 -16.33 11.87
CA GLN A 80 -7.64 -15.81 13.01
C GLN A 80 -6.37 -15.06 12.59
N VAL A 81 -6.09 -14.94 11.29
CA VAL A 81 -4.94 -14.25 10.69
C VAL A 81 -5.43 -13.13 9.76
N THR A 82 -6.42 -12.35 10.18
CA THR A 82 -6.80 -11.14 9.45
C THR A 82 -5.97 -9.95 9.95
N PRO A 83 -5.34 -9.16 9.05
CA PRO A 83 -4.71 -7.91 9.41
C PRO A 83 -5.69 -7.01 10.18
N GLN A 84 -5.15 -6.15 11.04
CA GLN A 84 -5.99 -5.16 11.73
C GLN A 84 -6.80 -4.36 10.70
N PRO A 85 -8.11 -4.18 10.91
CA PRO A 85 -8.96 -3.58 9.90
C PRO A 85 -8.64 -2.11 9.65
N CYS A 86 -8.12 -1.43 10.67
CA CYS A 86 -7.89 0.00 10.64
C CYS A 86 -6.55 0.34 11.31
N ASP A 87 -5.91 1.39 10.81
CA ASP A 87 -4.77 2.01 11.46
C ASP A 87 -5.19 2.92 12.63
N SER A 88 -4.20 3.45 13.35
CA SER A 88 -4.41 4.37 14.48
C SER A 88 -5.05 5.70 14.11
N GLN A 89 -5.14 6.03 12.80
CA GLN A 89 -5.79 7.23 12.29
C GLN A 89 -7.24 6.94 11.82
N GLY A 90 -7.66 5.68 11.86
CA GLY A 90 -8.97 5.22 11.41
C GLY A 90 -9.07 5.00 9.90
N ASN A 91 -7.94 4.86 9.21
CA ASN A 91 -7.91 4.43 7.81
C ASN A 91 -8.00 2.91 7.74
N LEU A 92 -8.72 2.37 6.76
CA LEU A 92 -8.73 0.95 6.47
C LEU A 92 -7.33 0.48 6.06
N VAL A 93 -6.92 -0.68 6.56
CA VAL A 93 -5.72 -1.37 6.06
C VAL A 93 -6.09 -2.03 4.73
N LEU A 94 -5.66 -1.40 3.63
CA LEU A 94 -5.97 -1.85 2.28
C LEU A 94 -5.22 -3.15 1.96
N THR A 95 -5.87 -4.06 1.23
CA THR A 95 -5.30 -5.36 0.84
C THR A 95 -4.97 -5.46 -0.64
N GLY A 96 -5.35 -4.45 -1.41
CA GLY A 96 -5.06 -4.34 -2.83
C GLY A 96 -4.96 -2.88 -3.29
N PRO A 97 -5.01 -2.62 -4.60
CA PRO A 97 -5.26 -3.59 -5.67
C PRO A 97 -4.11 -4.59 -5.86
N GLY A 98 -4.41 -5.77 -6.43
CA GLY A 98 -3.41 -6.80 -6.74
C GLY A 98 -2.57 -6.52 -7.99
N ARG A 99 -2.82 -5.40 -8.69
CA ARG A 99 -2.10 -4.85 -9.84
C ARG A 99 -2.35 -3.35 -9.90
N ALA A 100 -1.55 -2.62 -10.65
CA ALA A 100 -1.83 -1.20 -10.90
C ALA A 100 -3.14 -1.02 -11.70
N ILE A 101 -3.77 0.15 -11.53
CA ILE A 101 -5.05 0.46 -12.17
C ILE A 101 -4.82 1.50 -13.26
N SER A 102 -5.21 1.19 -14.51
CA SER A 102 -5.08 2.15 -15.61
C SER A 102 -5.98 3.37 -15.42
N ALA A 103 -5.43 4.55 -15.64
CA ALA A 103 -6.14 5.82 -15.63
C ALA A 103 -6.10 6.52 -17.00
N ASP A 104 -5.92 5.76 -18.09
CA ASP A 104 -5.97 6.26 -19.48
C ASP A 104 -7.42 6.55 -19.97
N GLY A 105 -8.36 6.59 -19.04
CA GLY A 105 -9.79 6.70 -19.26
C GLY A 105 -10.51 6.97 -17.94
N PRO A 106 -11.84 6.87 -17.90
CA PRO A 106 -12.59 7.17 -16.69
C PRO A 106 -12.19 6.25 -15.54
N VAL A 107 -12.03 6.84 -14.36
CA VAL A 107 -11.74 6.10 -13.12
C VAL A 107 -12.93 6.20 -12.18
N GLY A 108 -13.02 5.28 -11.23
CA GLY A 108 -14.11 5.27 -10.28
C GLY A 108 -13.94 4.28 -9.15
N PHE A 109 -14.87 4.34 -8.21
CA PHE A 109 -14.88 3.46 -7.05
C PHE A 109 -16.27 2.85 -6.89
N SER A 110 -16.32 1.57 -6.54
CA SER A 110 -17.54 0.91 -6.06
C SER A 110 -17.33 0.60 -4.58
N ILE A 111 -18.11 1.23 -3.72
CA ILE A 111 -17.94 1.14 -2.26
C ILE A 111 -19.17 0.49 -1.67
N TYR A 112 -18.96 -0.62 -0.97
CA TYR A 112 -19.97 -1.24 -0.15
C TYR A 112 -19.39 -1.57 1.23
N LEU A 113 -19.93 -0.91 2.27
CA LEU A 113 -19.57 -1.15 3.66
C LEU A 113 -20.81 -1.41 4.51
N HIS A 114 -20.67 -2.30 5.50
CA HIS A 114 -21.69 -2.67 6.46
C HIS A 114 -21.07 -3.02 7.83
N ASP A 115 -21.92 -3.11 8.85
CA ASP A 115 -21.54 -3.35 10.26
C ASP A 115 -21.54 -4.83 10.65
N ASN A 116 -21.45 -5.73 9.66
CA ASN A 116 -21.49 -7.18 9.86
C ASN A 116 -22.76 -7.70 10.57
N SER A 117 -23.85 -6.93 10.55
CA SER A 117 -25.09 -7.29 11.25
C SER A 117 -25.94 -8.36 10.52
N GLN A 118 -25.63 -8.67 9.25
CA GLN A 118 -26.40 -9.62 8.43
C GLN A 118 -25.49 -10.38 7.45
N ASP A 119 -25.83 -11.64 7.16
CA ASP A 119 -25.32 -12.39 6.01
C ASP A 119 -25.98 -11.83 4.75
N ILE A 120 -25.19 -11.14 3.91
CA ILE A 120 -25.67 -10.44 2.73
C ILE A 120 -25.08 -11.13 1.49
N SER A 121 -25.93 -11.41 0.51
CA SER A 121 -25.49 -12.01 -0.75
C SER A 121 -24.70 -11.02 -1.61
N LEU A 122 -23.78 -11.51 -2.45
CA LEU A 122 -22.99 -10.67 -3.36
C LEU A 122 -23.87 -9.80 -4.28
N GLU A 123 -25.02 -10.29 -4.76
CA GLU A 123 -25.95 -9.48 -5.57
C GLU A 123 -26.53 -8.28 -4.80
N GLU A 124 -26.82 -8.45 -3.52
CA GLU A 124 -27.29 -7.35 -2.67
C GLU A 124 -26.18 -6.36 -2.33
N ILE A 125 -24.92 -6.80 -2.29
CA ILE A 125 -23.73 -5.95 -2.14
C ILE A 125 -23.64 -4.96 -3.29
N TRP A 126 -23.74 -5.42 -4.54
CA TRP A 126 -23.67 -4.54 -5.72
C TRP A 126 -24.84 -3.57 -5.78
N ASN A 127 -26.06 -4.03 -5.48
CA ASN A 127 -27.25 -3.16 -5.49
C ASN A 127 -27.20 -2.03 -4.46
N LYS A 128 -26.46 -2.22 -3.36
CA LYS A 128 -26.30 -1.24 -2.27
C LYS A 128 -24.99 -0.46 -2.37
N SER A 129 -24.17 -0.74 -3.39
CA SER A 129 -22.88 -0.08 -3.54
C SER A 129 -23.04 1.36 -4.03
N VAL A 130 -22.16 2.23 -3.53
CA VAL A 130 -22.06 3.61 -3.98
C VAL A 130 -20.99 3.66 -5.06
N HIS A 131 -21.34 4.20 -6.23
CA HIS A 131 -20.41 4.36 -7.35
C HIS A 131 -19.96 5.81 -7.48
N LEU A 132 -18.64 6.02 -7.49
CA LEU A 132 -18.00 7.28 -7.80
C LEU A 132 -17.44 7.19 -9.22
N HIS A 133 -17.72 8.18 -10.08
CA HIS A 133 -17.23 8.22 -11.46
C HIS A 133 -16.54 9.55 -11.74
N LEU A 134 -15.36 9.49 -12.35
CA LEU A 134 -14.46 10.63 -12.53
C LEU A 134 -13.99 10.68 -13.99
N GLU A 135 -14.45 11.68 -14.73
CA GLU A 135 -14.19 11.79 -16.17
C GLU A 135 -12.84 12.45 -16.49
N THR A 136 -12.31 13.32 -15.62
CA THR A 136 -11.06 14.08 -15.87
C THR A 136 -10.28 14.39 -14.59
N PRO A 137 -9.77 13.38 -13.87
CA PRO A 137 -8.97 13.62 -12.67
C PRO A 137 -7.67 14.37 -12.99
N THR A 138 -7.25 15.24 -12.08
CA THR A 138 -5.97 15.97 -12.20
C THR A 138 -4.80 15.02 -11.93
N LEU A 139 -3.78 15.06 -12.80
CA LEU A 139 -2.58 14.25 -12.66
C LEU A 139 -1.65 14.77 -11.55
N ASP A 140 -0.88 13.86 -10.97
CA ASP A 140 0.24 14.08 -10.05
C ASP A 140 -0.11 14.91 -8.81
N ARG A 141 -1.35 14.79 -8.33
CA ARG A 141 -1.84 15.46 -7.13
C ARG A 141 -2.72 14.52 -6.31
N PRO A 142 -2.70 14.64 -4.98
CA PRO A 142 -3.63 13.89 -4.15
C PRO A 142 -5.05 14.42 -4.35
N LEU A 143 -5.99 13.50 -4.49
CA LEU A 143 -7.41 13.72 -4.66
C LEU A 143 -8.14 13.06 -3.49
N LEU A 144 -9.23 13.69 -3.06
CA LEU A 144 -10.09 13.22 -1.99
C LEU A 144 -11.51 13.16 -2.51
N GLU A 145 -12.10 11.98 -2.48
CA GLU A 145 -13.50 11.78 -2.83
C GLU A 145 -14.27 11.27 -1.62
N THR A 146 -15.52 11.69 -1.48
CA THR A 146 -16.37 11.32 -0.35
C THR A 146 -17.65 10.65 -0.85
N ALA A 147 -17.88 9.42 -0.40
CA ALA A 147 -19.09 8.65 -0.67
C ALA A 147 -19.92 8.52 0.61
N ASN A 148 -21.22 8.81 0.51
CA ASN A 148 -22.15 8.56 1.60
C ASN A 148 -22.67 7.14 1.51
N THR A 149 -22.18 6.25 2.38
CA THR A 149 -22.62 4.85 2.44
C THR A 149 -23.64 4.65 3.57
N PRO A 150 -24.41 3.56 3.57
CA PRO A 150 -25.26 3.20 4.72
C PRO A 150 -24.49 3.02 6.03
N TYR A 151 -23.20 2.68 5.97
CA TYR A 151 -22.33 2.60 7.15
C TYR A 151 -21.83 3.97 7.63
N GLY A 152 -21.92 5.01 6.79
CA GLY A 152 -21.44 6.37 7.08
C GLY A 152 -20.68 6.96 5.89
N PRO A 153 -20.19 8.21 6.02
CA PRO A 153 -19.31 8.80 5.02
C PRO A 153 -18.01 7.99 4.92
N VAL A 154 -17.54 7.79 3.70
CA VAL A 154 -16.28 7.14 3.37
C VAL A 154 -15.46 8.10 2.53
N GLU A 155 -14.23 8.34 2.94
CA GLU A 155 -13.27 9.22 2.28
C GLU A 155 -12.23 8.34 1.56
N VAL A 156 -12.08 8.51 0.25
CA VAL A 156 -11.07 7.81 -0.55
C VAL A 156 -10.00 8.80 -0.98
N ILE A 157 -8.75 8.52 -0.61
CA ILE A 157 -7.58 9.33 -0.94
C ILE A 157 -6.76 8.59 -1.98
N TYR A 158 -6.59 9.19 -3.15
CA TYR A 158 -5.91 8.58 -4.29
C TYR A 158 -5.18 9.64 -5.12
N ALA A 159 -4.38 9.22 -6.10
CA ALA A 159 -3.84 10.11 -7.13
C ALA A 159 -3.79 9.39 -8.48
N ILE A 160 -3.81 10.18 -9.55
CA ILE A 160 -3.51 9.70 -10.88
C ILE A 160 -2.08 10.11 -11.21
N LEU A 161 -1.21 9.13 -11.38
CA LEU A 161 0.21 9.32 -11.64
C LEU A 161 0.41 9.45 -13.15
N SER A 162 1.03 10.53 -13.60
CA SER A 162 1.64 10.53 -14.93
C SER A 162 2.88 9.65 -14.90
N GLN A 163 3.18 8.96 -16.00
CA GLN A 163 4.36 8.10 -16.12
C GLN A 163 4.49 7.08 -14.96
N GLY A 164 3.35 6.54 -14.52
CA GLY A 164 3.28 5.52 -13.50
C GLY A 164 3.71 4.15 -14.02
N VAL A 165 4.31 3.36 -13.13
CA VAL A 165 4.63 1.94 -13.33
C VAL A 165 4.10 1.10 -12.18
N GLU A 166 3.92 -0.19 -12.43
CA GLU A 166 3.60 -1.15 -11.39
C GLU A 166 4.87 -1.48 -10.58
N CYS A 167 4.73 -1.48 -9.27
CA CYS A 167 5.79 -1.73 -8.31
C CYS A 167 5.32 -2.76 -7.29
N GLU A 168 5.98 -3.92 -7.29
CA GLU A 168 5.81 -4.93 -6.27
C GLU A 168 6.87 -4.76 -5.17
N VAL A 169 6.46 -4.80 -3.90
CA VAL A 169 7.32 -4.67 -2.74
C VAL A 169 7.34 -5.98 -1.94
N ALA A 170 8.52 -6.51 -1.72
CA ALA A 170 8.75 -7.66 -0.84
C ALA A 170 9.69 -7.26 0.30
N VAL A 171 9.31 -7.60 1.54
CA VAL A 171 10.11 -7.30 2.73
C VAL A 171 10.49 -8.59 3.44
N ARG A 172 11.77 -8.75 3.73
CA ARG A 172 12.33 -9.92 4.41
C ARG A 172 13.07 -9.50 5.67
N LEU A 173 12.75 -10.14 6.80
CA LEU A 173 13.42 -9.93 8.08
C LEU A 173 14.41 -11.08 8.33
N THR A 174 15.67 -10.75 8.59
CA THR A 174 16.69 -11.72 9.03
C THR A 174 17.25 -11.25 10.36
N HIS A 175 17.06 -12.03 11.41
CA HIS A 175 17.56 -11.71 12.75
C HIS A 175 18.55 -12.77 13.22
N ARG A 176 19.50 -12.34 14.06
CA ARG A 176 20.52 -13.20 14.66
C ARG A 176 20.41 -13.13 16.18
N ASN A 177 20.38 -14.28 16.85
CA ASN A 177 20.37 -14.38 18.32
C ASN A 177 19.14 -13.76 19.03
N VAL A 178 17.98 -13.73 18.37
CA VAL A 178 16.69 -13.36 18.98
C VAL A 178 15.77 -14.59 18.94
N LYS A 179 14.73 -14.61 19.78
CA LYS A 179 13.69 -15.64 19.78
C LYS A 179 13.04 -15.73 18.39
N ASP A 180 13.01 -16.91 17.80
CA ASP A 180 12.43 -17.18 16.48
C ASP A 180 11.21 -18.12 16.64
N PRO A 181 10.00 -17.77 16.16
CA PRO A 181 9.64 -16.55 15.43
C PRO A 181 9.48 -15.32 16.34
N ILE A 182 9.64 -14.11 15.76
CA ILE A 182 9.41 -12.83 16.43
C ILE A 182 8.01 -12.31 16.09
N SER A 183 7.23 -11.91 17.09
CA SER A 183 5.98 -11.17 16.88
C SER A 183 6.28 -9.76 16.38
N LEU A 184 5.65 -9.36 15.28
CA LEU A 184 5.91 -8.09 14.62
C LEU A 184 4.79 -7.11 14.90
N PHE A 185 5.15 -5.96 15.49
CA PHE A 185 4.28 -4.81 15.69
C PHE A 185 4.85 -3.58 15.02
N GLY A 186 4.01 -2.58 14.77
CA GLY A 186 4.35 -1.35 14.08
C GLY A 186 3.83 -1.33 12.64
N ARG A 187 4.58 -0.68 11.74
CA ARG A 187 4.15 -0.41 10.36
C ARG A 187 5.28 -0.38 9.33
N ILE A 188 4.90 -0.67 8.09
CA ILE A 188 5.72 -0.45 6.90
C ILE A 188 4.90 0.40 5.94
N VAL A 189 5.46 1.52 5.48
CA VAL A 189 4.78 2.50 4.64
C VAL A 189 5.61 2.78 3.40
N ALA A 190 4.99 2.73 2.24
CA ALA A 190 5.57 3.18 0.99
C ALA A 190 5.13 4.61 0.69
N ARG A 191 6.06 5.50 0.40
CA ARG A 191 5.80 6.91 0.13
C ARG A 191 6.56 7.35 -1.11
N SER A 192 5.84 7.89 -2.08
CA SER A 192 6.49 8.63 -3.18
C SER A 192 6.82 10.03 -2.70
N GLU A 193 8.01 10.55 -3.03
CA GLU A 193 8.36 11.97 -2.78
C GLU A 193 7.41 12.98 -3.44
N LEU A 194 6.56 12.52 -4.36
CA LEU A 194 5.51 13.34 -4.95
C LEU A 194 4.41 13.72 -3.95
N PHE A 195 4.23 12.93 -2.89
CA PHE A 195 3.10 13.06 -1.96
C PHE A 195 3.52 12.98 -0.49
N ASP A 196 2.87 13.78 0.34
CA ASP A 196 2.96 13.70 1.80
C ASP A 196 2.11 12.55 2.40
N ILE A 197 1.49 11.74 1.55
CA ILE A 197 0.64 10.61 1.94
C ILE A 197 1.36 9.33 1.51
N GLY A 198 1.38 8.34 2.40
CA GLY A 198 1.99 7.03 2.14
C GLY A 198 0.96 5.90 2.11
N CYS A 199 1.27 4.86 1.36
CA CYS A 199 0.52 3.61 1.32
C CYS A 199 1.00 2.69 2.44
N VAL A 200 0.09 2.28 3.32
CA VAL A 200 0.41 1.30 4.37
C VAL A 200 0.52 -0.09 3.74
N LEU A 201 1.72 -0.68 3.80
CA LEU A 201 1.99 -2.04 3.33
C LEU A 201 1.81 -3.07 4.44
N PHE A 202 2.14 -2.69 5.68
CA PHE A 202 2.00 -3.50 6.87
C PHE A 202 1.57 -2.63 8.04
N TYR A 203 0.65 -3.13 8.86
CA TYR A 203 0.25 -2.49 10.11
C TYR A 203 -0.21 -3.55 11.12
N ASN A 204 0.35 -3.50 12.32
CA ASN A 204 -0.08 -4.33 13.43
C ASN A 204 0.29 -3.71 14.77
N GLU A 205 -0.69 -3.37 15.61
CA GLU A 205 -0.46 -2.88 16.98
C GLU A 205 -1.00 -3.84 18.06
N ASP A 206 -2.00 -4.68 17.76
CA ASP A 206 -2.67 -5.51 18.77
C ASP A 206 -2.65 -7.02 18.47
N VAL A 207 -2.37 -7.45 17.23
CA VAL A 207 -2.50 -8.86 16.84
C VAL A 207 -1.20 -9.61 17.12
N LYS A 208 -1.17 -10.32 18.26
CA LYS A 208 -0.02 -11.15 18.69
C LYS A 208 0.30 -12.34 17.77
N GLY A 209 -0.58 -12.66 16.82
CA GLY A 209 -0.43 -13.81 15.92
C GLY A 209 0.44 -13.58 14.68
N ILE A 210 0.78 -12.33 14.37
CA ILE A 210 1.61 -12.02 13.20
C ILE A 210 3.08 -12.11 13.61
N CYS A 211 3.72 -13.20 13.20
CA CYS A 211 5.12 -13.46 13.49
C CYS A 211 5.89 -13.72 12.20
N ALA A 212 7.16 -13.32 12.18
CA ALA A 212 8.07 -13.65 11.09
C ALA A 212 9.20 -14.54 11.59
N ARG A 213 9.51 -15.61 10.84
CA ARG A 213 10.74 -16.36 11.06
C ARG A 213 11.93 -15.67 10.43
N SER A 214 13.11 -15.95 10.93
CA SER A 214 14.34 -15.42 10.33
C SER A 214 14.49 -15.89 8.88
N GLY A 215 14.58 -14.95 7.94
CA GLY A 215 14.71 -15.20 6.51
C GLY A 215 13.38 -15.31 5.75
N GLU A 216 12.23 -15.30 6.43
CA GLU A 216 10.91 -15.32 5.78
C GLU A 216 10.45 -13.92 5.36
N LEU A 217 9.54 -13.90 4.37
CA LEU A 217 8.86 -12.67 3.97
C LEU A 217 7.87 -12.25 5.05
N ILE A 218 7.86 -10.95 5.35
CA ILE A 218 6.83 -10.36 6.21
C ILE A 218 5.51 -10.38 5.41
N PRO A 219 4.40 -10.88 5.99
CA PRO A 219 3.10 -10.87 5.34
C PRO A 219 2.58 -9.43 5.29
N LEU A 220 2.82 -8.76 4.16
CA LEU A 220 2.27 -7.43 3.89
C LEU A 220 0.76 -7.54 3.67
N ALA A 221 -0.01 -6.57 4.17
CA ALA A 221 -1.41 -6.40 3.81
C ALA A 221 -1.54 -6.08 2.32
N ARG A 222 -0.61 -5.26 1.80
CA ARG A 222 -0.54 -4.85 0.40
C ARG A 222 0.92 -4.83 -0.07
N HIS A 223 1.16 -5.35 -1.26
CA HIS A 223 2.50 -5.43 -1.86
C HIS A 223 2.59 -4.77 -3.25
N GLN A 224 1.46 -4.48 -3.90
CA GLN A 224 1.41 -3.89 -5.24
C GLN A 224 1.03 -2.42 -5.18
N LEU A 225 1.81 -1.57 -5.86
CA LEU A 225 1.69 -0.12 -5.88
C LEU A 225 1.82 0.40 -7.31
N ALA A 226 1.18 1.53 -7.61
CA ALA A 226 1.59 2.36 -8.73
C ALA A 226 2.54 3.45 -8.23
N VAL A 227 3.68 3.62 -8.89
CA VAL A 227 4.70 4.61 -8.53
C VAL A 227 5.15 5.42 -9.75
N PRO A 228 5.41 6.73 -9.62
CA PRO A 228 5.88 7.55 -10.72
C PRO A 228 7.37 7.29 -10.98
N LEU A 229 7.76 7.00 -12.22
CA LEU A 229 9.15 6.69 -12.61
C LEU A 229 10.16 7.82 -12.34
N TYR A 230 9.69 9.06 -12.24
CA TYR A 230 10.53 10.25 -12.13
C TYR A 230 10.71 10.74 -10.68
N LYS A 231 10.25 9.98 -9.67
CA LYS A 231 10.38 10.32 -8.25
C LYS A 231 10.90 9.14 -7.44
N VAL A 232 11.51 9.46 -6.31
CA VAL A 232 11.98 8.45 -5.36
C VAL A 232 10.80 7.81 -4.64
N LEU A 233 10.88 6.50 -4.47
CA LEU A 233 10.03 5.71 -3.59
C LEU A 233 10.78 5.46 -2.28
N ALA A 234 10.26 6.01 -1.18
CA ALA A 234 10.74 5.76 0.16
C ALA A 234 9.92 4.65 0.84
N ILE A 235 10.58 3.64 1.38
CA ILE A 235 9.99 2.60 2.22
C ILE A 235 10.38 2.88 3.67
N GLU A 236 9.44 3.38 4.43
CA GLU A 236 9.56 3.68 5.86
C GLU A 236 9.21 2.44 6.68
N ILE A 237 10.12 2.04 7.56
CA ILE A 237 9.96 0.88 8.43
C ILE A 237 10.07 1.33 9.87
N ASP A 238 9.06 0.99 10.67
CA ASP A 238 9.04 1.17 12.11
C ASP A 238 8.42 -0.07 12.75
N LEU A 239 9.26 -1.00 13.18
CA LEU A 239 8.85 -2.29 13.73
C LEU A 239 9.40 -2.50 15.15
N HIS A 240 8.58 -3.06 16.02
CA HIS A 240 8.94 -3.41 17.39
C HIS A 240 8.37 -4.77 17.81
N SER A 241 8.89 -5.31 18.91
CA SER A 241 8.46 -6.59 19.50
C SER A 241 7.23 -6.43 20.39
N ASP A 242 6.72 -7.56 20.90
CA ASP A 242 5.65 -7.64 21.89
C ASP A 242 5.99 -6.98 23.24
N CYS A 243 7.28 -6.91 23.56
CA CYS A 243 7.80 -6.18 24.73
C CYS A 243 8.00 -4.67 24.47
N GLY A 244 7.78 -4.21 23.24
CA GLY A 244 8.02 -2.82 22.82
C GLY A 244 9.47 -2.51 22.43
N ASP A 245 10.34 -3.52 22.31
CA ASP A 245 11.72 -3.30 21.90
C ASP A 245 11.79 -3.02 20.38
N GLU A 246 12.54 -1.99 19.98
CA GLU A 246 12.79 -1.65 18.57
C GLU A 246 13.44 -2.84 17.84
N ILE A 247 12.76 -3.39 16.84
CA ILE A 247 13.33 -4.39 15.92
C ILE A 247 14.08 -3.66 14.81
N MET A 248 13.42 -2.69 14.18
CA MET A 248 14.00 -1.88 13.11
C MET A 248 13.26 -0.56 12.98
N ARG A 249 14.01 0.53 12.90
CA ARG A 249 13.50 1.84 12.47
C ARG A 249 14.43 2.47 11.44
N GLY A 250 13.90 2.82 10.28
CA GLY A 250 14.65 3.49 9.22
C GLY A 250 13.86 3.63 7.92
N THR A 251 14.49 4.26 6.94
CA THR A 251 13.92 4.50 5.61
C THR A 251 14.88 3.99 4.56
N LEU A 252 14.34 3.33 3.52
CA LEU A 252 15.07 2.93 2.33
C LEU A 252 14.53 3.68 1.13
N GLU A 253 15.40 4.29 0.35
CA GLU A 253 15.04 5.06 -0.84
C GLU A 253 15.40 4.28 -2.09
N PHE A 254 14.48 4.26 -3.05
CA PHE A 254 14.63 3.61 -4.33
C PHE A 254 14.31 4.60 -5.44
N HIS A 255 15.13 4.61 -6.50
CA HIS A 255 14.80 5.31 -7.74
C HIS A 255 14.13 4.30 -8.66
N PRO A 256 12.80 4.36 -8.91
CA PRO A 256 12.13 3.39 -9.76
C PRO A 256 12.76 3.40 -11.15
N LEU A 257 13.25 2.23 -11.58
CA LEU A 257 13.87 2.05 -12.90
C LEU A 257 13.08 0.98 -13.67
N PRO A 258 12.76 1.22 -14.94
CA PRO A 258 12.14 0.24 -15.84
C PRO A 258 12.78 -1.15 -15.76
N GLU A 259 11.95 -2.20 -15.68
CA GLU A 259 12.38 -3.60 -15.85
C GLU A 259 13.53 -4.05 -14.94
N CYS A 260 13.66 -3.43 -13.76
CA CYS A 260 14.79 -3.64 -12.85
C CYS A 260 14.34 -3.99 -11.44
N ASP A 261 14.84 -5.12 -10.94
CA ASP A 261 14.77 -5.50 -9.55
C ASP A 261 15.78 -4.70 -8.74
N GLN A 262 15.32 -4.03 -7.69
CA GLN A 262 16.20 -3.27 -6.80
C GLN A 262 16.08 -3.81 -5.38
N THR A 263 17.21 -3.92 -4.69
CA THR A 263 17.25 -4.46 -3.33
C THR A 263 18.06 -3.52 -2.45
N ALA A 264 17.51 -3.16 -1.29
CA ALA A 264 18.20 -2.34 -0.31
C ALA A 264 18.02 -2.95 1.09
N ARG A 265 18.95 -2.66 2.00
CA ARG A 265 18.98 -3.30 3.32
C ARG A 265 19.18 -2.29 4.44
N LEU A 266 18.43 -2.45 5.53
CA LEU A 266 18.69 -1.81 6.80
C LEU A 266 19.37 -2.82 7.73
N ILE A 267 20.46 -2.40 8.38
CA ILE A 267 21.16 -3.21 9.37
C ILE A 267 21.13 -2.46 10.71
N SER A 268 20.50 -3.09 11.70
CA SER A 268 20.45 -2.61 13.07
C SER A 268 21.77 -2.89 13.80
N LYS A 269 21.99 -2.22 14.94
CA LYS A 269 23.18 -2.41 15.76
C LYS A 269 23.33 -3.83 16.32
N SER A 270 22.22 -4.55 16.50
CA SER A 270 22.22 -5.94 16.97
C SER A 270 22.57 -6.94 15.86
N GLY A 271 22.70 -6.49 14.60
CA GLY A 271 22.91 -7.34 13.44
C GLY A 271 21.62 -7.92 12.86
N THR A 272 20.44 -7.54 13.37
CA THR A 272 19.18 -7.77 12.66
C THR A 272 19.14 -6.94 11.39
N GLN A 273 18.76 -7.57 10.30
CA GLN A 273 18.71 -7.01 8.95
C GLN A 273 17.27 -7.06 8.42
N ILE A 274 16.82 -5.97 7.81
CA ILE A 274 15.64 -5.96 6.95
C ILE A 274 16.11 -5.72 5.53
N GLU A 275 15.70 -6.60 4.63
CA GLU A 275 15.88 -6.43 3.19
C GLU A 275 14.54 -6.07 2.57
N VAL A 276 14.55 -5.03 1.76
CA VAL A 276 13.41 -4.64 0.92
C VAL A 276 13.83 -4.84 -0.53
N LYS A 277 13.02 -5.58 -1.26
CA LYS A 277 13.14 -5.74 -2.70
C LYS A 277 11.94 -5.10 -3.38
N ILE A 278 12.20 -4.26 -4.37
CA ILE A 278 11.18 -3.74 -5.27
C ILE A 278 11.36 -4.34 -6.66
N PHE A 279 10.25 -4.64 -7.31
CA PHE A 279 10.21 -5.12 -8.69
C PHE A 279 9.37 -4.13 -9.49
N ILE A 280 9.98 -3.52 -10.51
CA ILE A 280 9.31 -2.56 -11.37
C ILE A 280 8.98 -3.24 -12.69
N SER A 281 7.70 -3.25 -13.04
CA SER A 281 7.22 -3.80 -14.31
C SER A 281 6.48 -2.72 -15.11
N GLN A 282 6.60 -2.82 -16.44
CA GLN A 282 5.77 -2.01 -17.31
C GLN A 282 4.31 -2.43 -17.15
N TYR A 283 3.42 -1.45 -17.09
CA TYR A 283 1.99 -1.73 -17.14
C TYR A 283 1.59 -2.09 -18.57
N PHE A 284 1.28 -3.36 -18.81
CA PHE A 284 0.74 -3.82 -20.09
C PHE A 284 -0.78 -3.66 -20.07
N ARG A 285 -1.31 -2.87 -21.01
CA ARG A 285 -2.75 -2.64 -21.23
C ARG A 285 -3.48 -3.91 -21.67
#